data_AF-A0AA94JMP9-F1
#
_entry.id   AF-A0AA94JMP9-F1
#
_cell.length_a   1.000
_cell.length_b   1.000
_cell.length_c   1.000
_cell.angle_alpha   90.00
_cell.angle_beta   90.00
_cell.angle_gamma   90.00
#
_symmetry.space_group_name_H-M   'P 1'
#
loop_
_entity.id
_entity.type
_entity.pdbx_description
1 polymer ?
#
loop_
_entity_poly.entity_id
_entity_poly.type
_entity_poly.pdbx_seq_one_letter_code
_entity_poly.pdbx_strand_id
1 'polypeptide(L)'
;MSHEEDIVFCQNNSKSRIFVDDCSIGKTTTAKHLSRILKNCFYVDASQAKTKQLFIRLIAKTIGLDNTGKYADVIANVKYYLKTLPKPIVIIDEAGDLVYEAFLELKELWNATENTCAWYLMGADGLRTKVRRGINSKKVGYSEIFHASLTSILT
;
A
#
# COMPACT_ATOMS: atom_id res chain seq x y z
N MET A 1 0.81 20.82 1.89
CA MET A 1 -0.15 19.86 1.34
C MET A 1 -0.50 18.90 2.46
N SER A 2 -1.78 18.80 2.81
CA SER A 2 -2.23 17.93 3.91
C SER A 2 -2.17 16.45 3.49
N HIS A 3 -2.13 15.50 4.45
CA HIS A 3 -2.13 14.05 4.12
C HIS A 3 -3.34 13.63 3.29
N GLU A 4 -4.45 14.35 3.44
CA GLU A 4 -5.68 14.13 2.69
C GLU A 4 -5.51 14.52 1.21
N GLU A 5 -4.97 15.73 0.95
CA GLU A 5 -4.68 16.20 -0.41
C GLU A 5 -3.74 15.23 -1.14
N ASP A 6 -2.78 14.65 -0.43
CA ASP A 6 -1.84 13.68 -0.97
C ASP A 6 -2.52 12.39 -1.44
N ILE A 7 -3.41 11.82 -0.61
CA ILE A 7 -4.15 10.60 -0.93
C ILE A 7 -5.07 10.85 -2.12
N VAL A 8 -5.78 11.98 -2.13
CA VAL A 8 -6.67 12.38 -3.25
C VAL A 8 -5.87 12.61 -4.53
N PHE A 9 -4.71 13.25 -4.44
CA PHE A 9 -3.80 13.43 -5.57
C PHE A 9 -3.33 12.09 -6.13
N CYS A 10 -2.87 11.19 -5.25
CA CYS A 10 -2.44 9.85 -5.61
C CYS A 10 -3.54 9.08 -6.35
N GLN A 11 -4.74 9.06 -5.79
CA GLN A 11 -5.89 8.40 -6.39
C GLN A 11 -6.23 8.97 -7.77
N ASN A 12 -6.29 10.29 -7.90
CA ASN A 12 -6.72 10.95 -9.13
C ASN A 12 -5.76 10.74 -10.31
N ASN A 13 -4.49 10.49 -10.01
CA ASN A 13 -3.40 10.38 -10.98
C ASN A 13 -2.84 8.96 -11.08
N SER A 14 -3.42 7.98 -10.39
CA SER A 14 -2.88 6.61 -10.26
C SER A 14 -1.40 6.61 -9.86
N LYS A 15 -1.00 7.53 -8.99
CA LYS A 15 0.37 7.68 -8.48
C LYS A 15 0.45 7.11 -7.09
N SER A 16 1.55 6.45 -6.81
CA SER A 16 1.79 5.80 -5.52
C SER A 16 2.80 6.60 -4.70
N ARG A 17 2.70 6.51 -3.37
CA ARG A 17 3.51 7.30 -2.42
C ARG A 17 3.85 6.46 -1.20
N ILE A 18 5.04 6.68 -0.65
CA ILE A 18 5.42 6.27 0.70
C ILE A 18 5.44 7.53 1.56
N PHE A 19 4.62 7.52 2.61
CA PHE A 19 4.50 8.58 3.59
C PHE A 19 5.01 8.11 4.96
N VAL A 20 6.11 8.71 5.42
CA VAL A 20 6.67 8.41 6.75
C VAL A 20 6.75 9.68 7.57
N ASP A 21 6.16 9.61 8.76
CA ASP A 21 6.08 10.73 9.69
C ASP A 21 5.95 10.20 11.13
N ASP A 22 5.92 11.08 12.12
CA ASP A 22 5.82 10.71 13.53
C ASP A 22 4.49 10.00 13.85
N CYS A 23 4.49 9.23 14.94
CA CYS A 23 3.26 8.68 15.49
C CYS A 23 2.32 9.81 15.98
N SER A 24 1.02 9.54 16.02
CA SER A 24 0.01 10.44 16.63
C SER A 24 -0.37 11.71 15.86
N ILE A 25 0.11 11.92 14.63
CA ILE A 25 -0.29 13.06 13.79
C ILE A 25 -1.64 12.88 13.06
N GLY A 26 -2.33 11.75 13.30
CA GLY A 26 -3.65 11.48 12.71
C GLY A 26 -3.64 10.70 11.39
N LYS A 27 -2.50 10.17 10.92
CA LYS A 27 -2.37 9.33 9.70
C LYS A 27 -3.49 8.29 9.56
N THR A 28 -3.63 7.43 10.55
CA THR A 28 -4.64 6.36 10.59
C THR A 28 -6.07 6.91 10.59
N THR A 29 -6.32 7.99 11.32
CA THR A 29 -7.64 8.64 11.39
C THR A 29 -8.05 9.18 10.03
N THR A 30 -7.14 9.90 9.35
CA THR A 30 -7.36 10.42 8.00
C THR A 30 -7.57 9.30 6.98
N ALA A 31 -6.73 8.26 7.00
CA ALA A 31 -6.84 7.13 6.09
C ALA A 31 -8.20 6.39 6.22
N LYS A 32 -8.65 6.14 7.46
CA LYS A 32 -9.96 5.54 7.74
C LYS A 32 -11.13 6.45 7.38
N HIS A 33 -10.98 7.77 7.54
CA HIS A 33 -11.99 8.73 7.12
C HIS A 33 -12.15 8.72 5.60
N LEU A 34 -11.04 8.81 4.87
CA LEU A 34 -11.05 8.85 3.40
C LEU A 34 -11.57 7.56 2.79
N SER A 35 -11.25 6.39 3.35
CA SER A 35 -11.78 5.12 2.86
C SER A 35 -13.29 4.98 2.99
N ARG A 36 -13.96 5.84 3.78
CA ARG A 36 -15.41 5.86 3.92
C ARG A 36 -16.09 6.83 2.95
N ILE A 37 -15.42 7.92 2.60
CA ILE A 37 -16.01 8.99 1.78
C ILE A 37 -15.60 8.91 0.31
N LEU A 38 -14.41 8.39 0.00
CA LEU A 38 -13.91 8.24 -1.36
C LEU A 38 -14.36 6.91 -1.96
N LYS A 39 -14.83 6.95 -3.20
CA LYS A 39 -15.10 5.73 -3.98
C LYS A 39 -13.79 5.00 -4.26
N ASN A 40 -13.82 3.66 -4.22
CA ASN A 40 -12.67 2.79 -4.52
C ASN A 40 -11.42 3.10 -3.68
N CYS A 41 -11.61 3.58 -2.45
CA CYS A 41 -10.54 3.84 -1.49
C CYS A 41 -10.55 2.76 -0.42
N PHE A 42 -9.51 1.95 -0.38
CA PHE A 42 -9.43 0.77 0.46
C PHE A 42 -8.37 0.94 1.54
N TYR A 43 -8.76 0.82 2.81
CA TYR A 43 -7.86 0.91 3.96
C TYR A 43 -7.44 -0.47 4.44
N VAL A 44 -6.13 -0.71 4.54
CA VAL A 44 -5.53 -1.96 5.03
C VAL A 44 -4.58 -1.65 6.17
N ASP A 45 -4.81 -2.24 7.33
CA ASP A 45 -3.90 -2.19 8.49
C ASP A 45 -2.92 -3.37 8.42
N ALA A 46 -1.67 -3.10 8.03
CA ALA A 46 -0.64 -4.13 7.88
C ALA A 46 -0.22 -4.78 9.20
N SER A 47 -0.46 -4.12 10.34
CA SER A 47 -0.13 -4.69 11.66
C SER A 47 -0.91 -5.98 11.94
N GLN A 48 -2.08 -6.13 11.32
CA GLN A 48 -2.97 -7.29 11.47
C GLN A 48 -2.59 -8.46 10.55
N ALA A 49 -1.73 -8.23 9.55
CA ALA A 49 -1.45 -9.20 8.50
C ALA A 49 -0.01 -9.06 7.97
N LYS A 50 0.96 -9.35 8.83
CA LYS A 50 2.38 -9.06 8.58
C LYS A 50 3.04 -9.99 7.53
N THR A 51 2.52 -11.20 7.33
CA THR A 51 3.11 -12.22 6.45
C THR A 51 2.52 -12.18 5.04
N LYS A 52 3.26 -12.70 4.04
CA LYS A 52 2.84 -12.76 2.62
C LYS A 52 1.40 -13.24 2.42
N GLN A 53 1.04 -14.39 3.00
CA GLN A 53 -0.29 -14.97 2.80
C GLN A 53 -1.39 -14.17 3.50
N LEU A 54 -1.15 -13.75 4.75
CA LEU A 54 -2.13 -12.97 5.51
C LEU A 54 -2.38 -11.63 4.83
N PHE A 55 -1.32 -10.97 4.35
CA PHE A 55 -1.39 -9.66 3.71
C PHE A 55 -2.27 -9.68 2.46
N ILE A 56 -2.01 -10.60 1.53
CA ILE A 56 -2.82 -10.73 0.30
C ILE A 56 -4.26 -11.10 0.59
N ARG A 57 -4.50 -12.00 1.55
CA ARG A 57 -5.87 -12.37 1.95
C ARG A 57 -6.60 -11.22 2.64
N LEU A 58 -5.89 -10.37 3.39
CA LEU A 58 -6.45 -9.15 3.98
C LEU A 58 -6.81 -8.14 2.90
N ILE A 59 -5.95 -7.91 1.91
CA ILE A 59 -6.27 -7.05 0.76
C ILE A 59 -7.51 -7.57 0.05
N ALA A 60 -7.53 -8.84 -0.34
CA ALA A 60 -8.68 -9.47 -1.03
C ALA A 60 -9.99 -9.25 -0.28
N LYS A 61 -10.00 -9.52 1.02
CA LYS A 61 -11.17 -9.27 1.89
C LYS A 61 -11.57 -7.79 1.90
N THR A 62 -10.60 -6.88 1.99
CA THR A 62 -10.83 -5.43 2.08
C THR A 62 -11.47 -4.89 0.81
N ILE A 63 -11.08 -5.40 -0.36
CA ILE A 63 -11.64 -5.00 -1.66
C ILE A 63 -12.91 -5.78 -2.04
N GLY A 64 -13.43 -6.63 -1.15
CA GLY A 64 -14.68 -7.36 -1.34
C GLY A 64 -14.58 -8.65 -2.17
N LEU A 65 -13.38 -9.21 -2.34
CA LEU A 65 -13.17 -10.49 -3.01
C LEU A 65 -13.17 -11.66 -2.01
N ASP A 66 -13.44 -12.86 -2.53
CA ASP A 66 -13.15 -14.08 -1.79
C ASP A 66 -11.63 -14.17 -1.53
N ASN A 67 -11.31 -14.42 -0.26
CA ASN A 67 -9.95 -14.53 0.21
C ASN A 67 -9.59 -15.95 0.62
N THR A 68 -10.42 -16.94 0.28
CA THR A 68 -10.19 -18.37 0.50
C THR A 68 -9.61 -19.04 -0.75
N GLY A 69 -9.29 -20.33 -0.69
CA GLY A 69 -8.70 -21.05 -1.83
C GLY A 69 -7.18 -20.88 -2.01
N LYS A 70 -6.69 -21.20 -3.22
CA LYS A 70 -5.26 -21.21 -3.54
C LYS A 70 -4.73 -19.78 -3.56
N TYR A 71 -3.57 -19.58 -2.95
CA TYR A 71 -2.91 -18.29 -2.88
C TYR A 71 -2.75 -17.61 -4.26
N ALA A 72 -2.36 -18.38 -5.28
CA ALA A 72 -2.17 -17.90 -6.65
C ALA A 72 -3.45 -17.33 -7.25
N ASP A 73 -4.60 -17.95 -6.97
CA ASP A 73 -5.90 -17.49 -7.46
C ASP A 73 -6.31 -16.20 -6.73
N VAL A 74 -6.12 -16.14 -5.41
CA VAL A 74 -6.43 -14.94 -4.61
C VAL A 74 -5.65 -13.73 -5.12
N ILE A 75 -4.33 -13.84 -5.30
CA ILE A 75 -3.53 -12.70 -5.78
C ILE A 75 -3.86 -12.32 -7.22
N ALA A 76 -4.17 -13.29 -8.09
CA ALA A 76 -4.59 -13.02 -9.46
C ALA A 76 -5.91 -12.24 -9.50
N ASN A 77 -6.88 -12.63 -8.66
CA ASN A 77 -8.17 -11.97 -8.53
C ASN A 77 -8.02 -10.54 -7.99
N VAL A 78 -7.16 -10.31 -6.99
CA VAL A 78 -6.85 -8.97 -6.48
C VAL A 78 -6.35 -8.05 -7.61
N LYS A 79 -5.39 -8.52 -8.40
CA LYS A 79 -4.84 -7.74 -9.53
C LYS A 79 -5.91 -7.44 -10.58
N TYR A 80 -6.71 -8.43 -10.96
CA TYR A 80 -7.76 -8.26 -11.95
C TYR A 80 -8.79 -7.24 -11.49
N TYR A 81 -9.28 -7.36 -10.25
CA TYR A 81 -10.29 -6.46 -9.71
C TYR A 81 -9.79 -5.01 -9.59
N LEU A 82 -8.58 -4.80 -9.09
CA LEU A 82 -8.01 -3.45 -9.01
C LEU A 82 -7.83 -2.80 -10.39
N LYS A 83 -7.61 -3.57 -11.47
CA LYS A 83 -7.53 -3.02 -12.82
C LYS A 83 -8.87 -2.59 -13.41
N THR A 84 -9.98 -3.20 -12.97
CA THR A 84 -11.31 -2.92 -13.53
C THR A 84 -11.99 -1.74 -12.83
N LEU A 85 -11.54 -1.38 -11.63
CA LEU A 85 -12.08 -0.24 -10.90
C LEU A 85 -11.63 1.09 -11.52
N PRO A 86 -12.50 2.12 -11.55
CA PRO A 86 -12.09 3.47 -11.91
C PRO A 86 -11.30 4.10 -10.76
N LYS A 87 -10.02 4.43 -11.01
CA LYS A 87 -9.11 5.14 -10.09
C LYS A 87 -9.11 4.58 -8.65
N PRO A 88 -8.86 3.28 -8.43
CA PRO A 88 -8.75 2.75 -7.08
C PRO A 88 -7.49 3.24 -6.38
N ILE A 89 -7.57 3.31 -5.06
CA ILE A 89 -6.42 3.53 -4.18
C ILE A 89 -6.46 2.54 -3.03
N VAL A 90 -5.31 1.92 -2.76
CA VAL A 90 -5.12 1.06 -1.59
C VAL A 90 -4.15 1.73 -0.64
N ILE A 91 -4.64 2.09 0.54
CA ILE A 91 -3.87 2.68 1.63
C ILE A 91 -3.39 1.56 2.54
N ILE A 92 -2.07 1.39 2.65
CA ILE A 92 -1.43 0.42 3.54
C ILE A 92 -0.90 1.18 4.76
N ASP A 93 -1.65 1.13 5.86
CA ASP A 93 -1.25 1.69 7.13
C ASP A 93 -0.33 0.74 7.90
N GLU A 94 0.51 1.27 8.76
CA GLU A 94 1.56 0.53 9.48
C GLU A 94 2.41 -0.37 8.57
N ALA A 95 2.71 0.08 7.33
CA ALA A 95 3.45 -0.74 6.35
C ALA A 95 4.85 -1.15 6.84
N GLY A 96 5.38 -0.46 7.85
CA GLY A 96 6.60 -0.83 8.55
C GLY A 96 6.55 -2.20 9.24
N ASP A 97 5.36 -2.79 9.44
CA ASP A 97 5.19 -4.11 10.05
C ASP A 97 5.30 -5.29 9.07
N LEU A 98 5.15 -5.05 7.76
CA LEU A 98 5.19 -6.11 6.75
C LEU A 98 6.56 -6.80 6.70
N VAL A 99 6.59 -8.13 6.68
CA VAL A 99 7.82 -8.88 6.42
C VAL A 99 8.27 -8.70 4.97
N TYR A 100 9.52 -9.06 4.68
CA TYR A 100 10.11 -8.80 3.36
C TYR A 100 9.34 -9.48 2.23
N GLU A 101 8.90 -10.72 2.43
CA GLU A 101 8.14 -11.47 1.45
C GLU A 101 6.80 -10.79 1.14
N ALA A 102 6.14 -10.16 2.13
CA ALA A 102 4.92 -9.39 1.90
C ALA A 102 5.18 -8.11 1.10
N PHE A 103 6.34 -7.46 1.29
CA PHE A 103 6.77 -6.34 0.45
C PHE A 103 7.01 -6.74 -1.01
N LEU A 104 7.51 -7.95 -1.27
CA LEU A 104 7.65 -8.46 -2.65
C LEU A 104 6.29 -8.66 -3.32
N GLU A 105 5.28 -9.11 -2.58
CA GLU A 105 3.91 -9.20 -3.12
C GLU A 105 3.29 -7.82 -3.36
N LEU A 106 3.54 -6.86 -2.46
CA LEU A 106 3.11 -5.48 -2.65
C LEU A 106 3.71 -4.88 -3.92
N LYS A 107 5.01 -5.13 -4.17
CA LYS A 107 5.68 -4.78 -5.43
C LYS A 107 5.00 -5.44 -6.63
N GLU A 108 4.71 -6.73 -6.54
CA GLU A 108 4.05 -7.48 -7.60
C GLU A 108 2.65 -6.91 -7.93
N LEU A 109 1.87 -6.56 -6.90
CA LEU A 109 0.57 -5.90 -7.05
C LEU A 109 0.71 -4.52 -7.69
N TRP A 110 1.68 -3.72 -7.24
CA TRP A 110 1.97 -2.41 -7.81
C TRP A 110 2.31 -2.51 -9.29
N ASN A 111 3.29 -3.35 -9.65
CA ASN A 111 3.70 -3.54 -11.04
C ASN A 111 2.53 -4.05 -11.90
N ALA A 112 1.73 -4.96 -11.36
CA ALA A 112 0.56 -5.46 -12.07
C ALA A 112 -0.46 -4.33 -12.31
N THR A 113 -0.62 -3.40 -11.38
CA THR A 113 -1.66 -2.35 -11.40
C THR A 113 -1.14 -0.96 -11.75
N GLU A 114 0.03 -0.87 -12.36
CA GLU A 114 0.65 0.40 -12.74
C GLU A 114 -0.29 1.25 -13.62
N ASN A 115 -0.31 2.56 -13.38
CA ASN A 115 -1.19 3.53 -14.06
C ASN A 115 -2.70 3.31 -13.88
N THR A 116 -3.12 2.29 -13.11
CA THR A 116 -4.53 2.00 -12.83
C THR A 116 -4.88 2.17 -11.36
N CYS A 117 -4.06 1.64 -10.45
CA CYS A 117 -4.28 1.71 -9.02
C CYS A 117 -3.18 2.54 -8.35
N ALA A 118 -3.57 3.45 -7.46
CA ALA A 118 -2.66 4.12 -6.56
C ALA A 118 -2.38 3.24 -5.33
N TRP A 119 -1.13 3.24 -4.86
CA TRP A 119 -0.71 2.60 -3.62
C TRP A 119 -0.15 3.65 -2.67
N TYR A 120 -0.73 3.77 -1.48
CA TYR A 120 -0.32 4.76 -0.49
C TYR A 120 0.14 4.07 0.78
N LEU A 121 1.46 3.95 0.95
CA LEU A 121 2.05 3.32 2.12
C LEU A 121 2.26 4.36 3.22
N MET A 122 1.82 4.07 4.43
CA MET A 122 1.98 4.93 5.60
C MET A 122 2.71 4.18 6.71
N GLY A 123 3.51 4.92 7.48
CA GLY A 123 4.15 4.36 8.65
C GLY A 123 4.94 5.39 9.45
N ALA A 124 5.59 4.91 10.50
CA ALA A 124 6.54 5.67 11.32
C ALA A 124 8.00 5.26 11.01
N ASP A 125 8.93 5.50 11.94
CA ASP A 125 10.36 5.23 11.77
C ASP A 125 10.70 3.77 11.40
N GLY A 126 9.86 2.81 11.80
CA GLY A 126 9.98 1.42 11.37
C GLY A 126 9.95 1.27 9.84
N LEU A 127 9.04 1.99 9.17
CA LEU A 127 8.95 1.99 7.71
C LEU A 127 10.14 2.71 7.07
N ARG A 128 10.54 3.88 7.60
CA ARG A 128 11.74 4.62 7.14
C ARG A 128 12.99 3.76 7.19
N THR A 129 13.22 3.10 8.32
CA THR A 129 14.38 2.24 8.55
C THR A 129 14.37 1.05 7.61
N LYS A 130 13.21 0.42 7.43
CA LYS A 130 13.03 -0.74 6.56
C LYS A 130 13.30 -0.39 5.09
N VAL A 131 12.76 0.72 4.60
CA VAL A 131 13.00 1.22 3.23
C VAL A 131 14.47 1.57 3.04
N ARG A 132 15.07 2.36 3.95
CA ARG A 132 16.49 2.74 3.86
C ARG A 132 17.42 1.52 3.86
N ARG A 133 17.19 0.54 4.74
CA ARG A 133 17.95 -0.72 4.78
C ARG A 133 17.77 -1.52 3.49
N GLY A 134 16.54 -1.61 2.98
CA GLY A 134 16.23 -2.30 1.73
C GLY A 134 17.02 -1.75 0.54
N ILE A 135 17.08 -0.43 0.40
CA ILE A 135 17.84 0.27 -0.65
C ILE A 135 19.34 0.04 -0.47
N ASN A 136 19.88 0.26 0.74
CA ASN A 136 21.31 0.12 1.03
C ASN A 136 21.82 -1.31 0.81
N SER A 137 21.00 -2.30 1.14
CA SER A 137 21.31 -3.72 0.91
C SER A 137 21.01 -4.20 -0.51
N LYS A 138 20.62 -3.31 -1.44
CA LYS A 138 20.21 -3.63 -2.82
C LYS A 138 19.17 -4.76 -2.87
N LYS A 139 18.28 -4.82 -1.87
CA LYS A 139 17.23 -5.84 -1.83
C LYS A 139 16.22 -5.55 -2.92
N VAL A 140 15.96 -6.58 -3.74
CA VAL A 140 15.00 -6.52 -4.85
C VAL A 140 13.65 -6.03 -4.34
N GLY A 141 13.01 -5.12 -5.10
CA GLY A 141 11.69 -4.58 -4.79
C GLY A 141 11.68 -3.29 -3.97
N TYR A 142 12.58 -3.09 -3.00
CA TYR A 142 12.62 -1.82 -2.25
C TYR A 142 13.04 -0.65 -3.12
N SER A 143 14.09 -0.80 -3.92
CA SER A 143 14.55 0.26 -4.82
C SER A 143 13.52 0.63 -5.88
N GLU A 144 12.74 -0.35 -6.36
CA GLU A 144 11.71 -0.12 -7.37
C GLU A 144 10.49 0.60 -6.78
N ILE A 145 9.94 0.11 -5.65
CA ILE A 145 8.84 0.80 -4.96
C ILE A 145 9.28 2.22 -4.60
N PHE A 146 10.50 2.39 -4.10
CA PHE A 146 11.02 3.69 -3.72
C PHE A 146 11.13 4.65 -4.91
N HIS A 147 11.79 4.25 -6.00
CA HIS A 147 11.98 5.10 -7.18
C HIS A 147 10.67 5.36 -7.95
N ALA A 148 9.73 4.42 -7.94
CA ALA A 148 8.43 4.59 -8.58
C ALA A 148 7.45 5.44 -7.74
N SER A 149 7.73 5.62 -6.45
CA SER A 149 6.88 6.38 -5.54
C SER A 149 7.27 7.85 -5.48
N LEU A 150 6.25 8.72 -5.36
CA LEU A 150 6.45 10.11 -4.96
C LEU A 150 6.86 10.11 -3.49
N THR A 151 8.15 9.96 -3.20
CA THR A 151 8.64 9.77 -1.84
C THR A 151 8.72 11.11 -1.10
N SER A 152 8.03 11.21 0.04
CA SER A 152 8.26 12.25 1.05
C SER A 152 8.70 11.58 2.35
N ILE A 153 9.94 11.08 2.38
CA ILE A 153 10.62 10.75 3.62
C ILE A 153 11.13 12.10 4.12
N LEU A 154 10.38 12.73 5.04
CA LEU A 154 10.81 13.97 5.69
C LEU A 154 12.26 13.80 6.12
N THR A 155 13.15 14.64 5.62
CA THR A 155 14.61 14.71 5.87
C THR A 155 15.08 14.00 7.14
#